data_AF-A0A1S2P6M1-F1
#
_entry.id   AF-A0A1S2P6M1-F1
#
_cell.length_a   1.000
_cell.length_b   1.000
_cell.length_c   1.000
_cell.angle_alpha   90.00
_cell.angle_beta   90.00
_cell.angle_gamma   90.00
#
_symmetry.space_group_name_H-M   'P 1'
#
loop_
_entity.id
_entity.type
_entity.pdbx_description
1 polymer ?
#
loop_
_entity_poly.entity_id
_entity_poly.type
_entity_poly.pdbx_seq_one_letter_code
_entity_poly.pdbx_strand_id
1 'polypeptide(L)'
;MVAGSAAVAGSLLFMGTGTASAMPIPPGGGGTVSLHNEATGKCVDDSSYGLRDFGCQNPTGPYAGFQQFALSQQSDGTWVFQNVATGKCVDDSNYGLRDFGCQDQSGPYAGFQRFRFS
;
A
#
# COMPACT_ATOMS: atom_id res chain seq x y z
N MET A 1 71.51 16.54 -8.66
CA MET A 1 70.39 17.26 -9.29
C MET A 1 69.14 16.89 -8.51
N VAL A 2 68.51 17.87 -7.86
CA VAL A 2 67.30 17.68 -7.02
C VAL A 2 66.10 17.65 -7.95
N ALA A 3 65.34 16.54 -7.96
CA ALA A 3 64.06 16.45 -8.67
C ALA A 3 62.94 16.49 -7.63
N GLY A 4 62.15 17.57 -7.68
CA GLY A 4 61.02 17.82 -6.80
C GLY A 4 59.80 16.99 -7.16
N SER A 5 59.09 16.50 -6.14
CA SER A 5 57.80 15.83 -6.28
C SER A 5 56.68 16.85 -6.14
N ALA A 6 55.94 17.10 -7.22
CA ALA A 6 54.72 17.92 -7.21
C ALA A 6 53.48 17.02 -7.05
N ALA A 7 52.58 17.44 -6.17
CA ALA A 7 51.33 16.76 -5.83
C ALA A 7 50.25 16.98 -6.90
N VAL A 8 49.37 15.99 -7.08
CA VAL A 8 48.05 16.16 -7.71
C VAL A 8 46.99 15.65 -6.75
N ALA A 9 46.27 16.59 -6.14
CA ALA A 9 45.06 16.33 -5.37
C ALA A 9 43.89 16.17 -6.35
N GLY A 10 43.43 14.93 -6.55
CA GLY A 10 42.21 14.64 -7.30
C GLY A 10 40.99 14.72 -6.37
N SER A 11 40.18 15.77 -6.51
CA SER A 11 38.90 15.91 -5.82
C SER A 11 37.93 14.83 -6.29
N LEU A 12 37.62 13.87 -5.42
CA LEU A 12 36.52 12.92 -5.64
C LEU A 12 35.19 13.65 -5.47
N LEU A 13 34.47 13.80 -6.58
CA LEU A 13 33.05 14.18 -6.57
C LEU A 13 32.25 13.01 -5.99
N PHE A 14 31.71 13.19 -4.78
CA PHE A 14 30.70 12.29 -4.21
C PHE A 14 29.42 12.39 -5.04
N MET A 15 29.23 11.45 -5.96
CA MET A 15 27.91 11.18 -6.53
C MET A 15 27.06 10.55 -5.44
N GLY A 16 26.25 11.37 -4.77
CA GLY A 16 25.27 10.88 -3.80
C GLY A 16 24.25 9.98 -4.50
N THR A 17 24.33 8.68 -4.25
CA THR A 17 23.29 7.73 -4.63
C THR A 17 22.10 7.95 -3.70
N GLY A 18 21.11 8.71 -4.14
CA GLY A 18 19.81 8.73 -3.48
C GLY A 18 19.23 7.32 -3.50
N THR A 19 19.03 6.72 -2.34
CA THR A 19 18.31 5.46 -2.21
C THR A 19 16.84 5.72 -2.46
N ALA A 20 16.35 5.34 -3.65
CA ALA A 20 14.92 5.21 -3.88
C ALA A 20 14.39 4.11 -2.93
N SER A 21 13.63 4.50 -1.92
CA SER A 21 12.90 3.56 -1.07
C SER A 21 11.65 3.14 -1.82
N ALA A 22 11.73 2.04 -2.56
CA ALA A 22 10.53 1.35 -3.02
C ALA A 22 9.86 0.71 -1.79
N MET A 23 8.60 1.06 -1.50
CA MET A 23 7.79 0.23 -0.62
C MET A 23 7.77 -1.19 -1.21
N PRO A 24 8.01 -2.25 -0.42
CA PRO A 24 7.89 -3.60 -0.93
C PRO A 24 6.45 -3.81 -1.37
N ILE A 25 6.18 -3.73 -2.67
CA ILE A 25 5.00 -4.39 -3.23
C ILE A 25 5.25 -5.88 -2.96
N PRO A 26 4.38 -6.59 -2.23
CA PRO A 26 4.55 -8.01 -2.01
C PRO A 26 4.71 -8.70 -3.38
N PRO A 27 5.85 -9.35 -3.66
CA PRO A 27 6.05 -9.97 -4.95
C PRO A 27 5.03 -11.11 -5.14
N GLY A 28 4.26 -11.03 -6.24
CA GLY A 28 3.36 -12.08 -6.72
C GLY A 28 2.09 -12.28 -5.88
N GLY A 29 0.98 -11.71 -6.32
CA GLY A 29 -0.34 -12.27 -5.99
C GLY A 29 -0.86 -12.03 -4.57
N GLY A 30 -0.81 -10.79 -4.07
CA GLY A 30 -1.78 -10.39 -3.06
C GLY A 30 -1.41 -10.58 -1.61
N GLY A 31 -0.40 -9.82 -1.15
CA GLY A 31 -0.12 -9.71 0.28
C GLY A 31 -1.21 -8.94 1.03
N THR A 32 -1.13 -9.00 2.36
CA THR A 32 -1.95 -8.18 3.26
C THR A 32 -1.27 -6.84 3.51
N VAL A 33 -2.02 -5.75 3.41
CA VAL A 33 -1.53 -4.39 3.68
C VAL A 33 -2.36 -3.69 4.75
N SER A 34 -1.75 -2.73 5.42
CA SER A 34 -2.42 -1.73 6.26
C SER A 34 -2.13 -0.35 5.70
N LEU A 35 -3.16 0.50 5.61
CA LEU A 35 -3.06 1.84 5.05
C LEU A 35 -3.02 2.84 6.21
N HIS A 36 -1.87 3.48 6.41
CA HIS A 36 -1.66 4.50 7.43
C HIS A 36 -1.67 5.89 6.81
N ASN A 37 -2.50 6.78 7.35
CA ASN A 37 -2.52 8.17 6.94
C ASN A 37 -1.46 8.95 7.71
N GLU A 38 -0.44 9.43 7.01
CA GLU A 38 0.69 10.17 7.60
C GLU A 38 0.28 11.50 8.24
N ALA A 39 -0.81 12.13 7.78
CA ALA A 39 -1.25 13.42 8.33
C ALA A 39 -2.06 13.27 9.63
N THR A 40 -2.88 12.22 9.72
CA THR A 40 -3.77 12.01 10.88
C THR A 40 -3.26 10.98 11.88
N GLY A 41 -2.26 10.16 11.49
CA GLY A 41 -1.75 9.06 12.32
C GLY A 41 -2.74 7.90 12.47
N LYS A 42 -3.78 7.84 11.62
CA LYS A 42 -4.86 6.84 11.70
C LYS A 42 -4.76 5.83 10.58
N CYS A 43 -5.30 4.65 10.83
CA CYS A 43 -5.32 3.55 9.88
C CYS A 43 -6.70 3.42 9.24
N VAL A 44 -6.73 2.96 7.99
CA VAL A 44 -7.99 2.53 7.36
C VAL A 44 -8.48 1.28 8.09
N ASP A 45 -9.74 1.32 8.50
CA ASP A 45 -10.44 0.32 9.28
C ASP A 45 -11.73 -0.06 8.54
N ASP A 46 -12.02 -1.35 8.47
CA ASP A 46 -13.36 -1.84 8.17
C ASP A 46 -13.74 -2.83 9.27
N SER A 47 -14.82 -2.51 9.97
CA SER A 47 -15.33 -3.24 11.13
C SER A 47 -16.87 -3.27 11.09
N SER A 48 -17.52 -3.60 12.20
CA SER A 48 -18.99 -3.52 12.29
C SER A 48 -19.55 -2.10 12.08
N TYR A 49 -18.69 -1.09 12.05
CA TYR A 49 -19.04 0.30 11.79
C TYR A 49 -18.76 0.74 10.35
N GLY A 50 -18.36 -0.18 9.47
CA GLY A 50 -18.03 0.06 8.07
C GLY A 50 -16.64 0.65 7.85
N LEU A 51 -16.34 0.95 6.58
CA LEU A 51 -15.06 1.53 6.13
C LEU A 51 -14.88 2.97 6.63
N ARG A 52 -13.76 3.24 7.32
CA ARG A 52 -13.43 4.54 7.92
C ARG A 52 -11.95 4.67 8.27
N ASP A 53 -11.54 5.83 8.79
CA ASP A 53 -10.32 5.96 9.57
C ASP A 53 -10.56 5.57 11.04
N PHE A 54 -9.62 4.88 11.66
CA PHE A 54 -9.64 4.58 13.09
C PHE A 54 -8.22 4.60 13.67
N GLY A 55 -8.10 4.67 15.00
CA GLY A 55 -6.79 4.56 15.66
C GLY A 55 -6.10 3.26 15.24
N CYS A 56 -4.81 3.32 14.91
CA CYS A 56 -4.07 2.15 14.48
C CYS A 56 -4.00 1.11 15.61
N GLN A 57 -4.32 -0.14 15.27
CA GLN A 57 -4.35 -1.26 16.21
C GLN A 57 -3.03 -2.04 16.17
N ASN A 58 -2.81 -2.86 17.20
CA ASN A 58 -1.67 -3.77 17.20
C ASN A 58 -1.82 -4.76 16.02
N PRO A 59 -0.86 -4.82 15.08
CA PRO A 59 -0.96 -5.62 13.86
C PRO A 59 -0.94 -7.14 14.09
N THR A 60 -0.67 -7.61 15.31
CA THR A 60 -0.76 -9.02 15.71
C THR A 60 -1.81 -9.27 16.80
N GLY A 61 -2.57 -8.24 17.17
CA GLY A 61 -3.63 -8.33 18.17
C GLY A 61 -4.94 -8.90 17.63
N PRO A 62 -5.94 -9.13 18.51
CA PRO A 62 -7.23 -9.74 18.13
C PRO A 62 -8.06 -8.90 17.15
N TYR A 63 -7.71 -7.64 16.96
CA TYR A 63 -8.41 -6.70 16.09
C TYR A 63 -7.60 -6.31 14.84
N ALA A 64 -6.41 -6.89 14.65
CA ALA A 64 -5.52 -6.56 13.54
C ALA A 64 -6.20 -6.71 12.17
N GLY A 65 -7.04 -7.75 12.03
CA GLY A 65 -7.73 -8.06 10.79
C GLY A 65 -8.64 -6.95 10.27
N PHE A 66 -9.19 -6.09 11.15
CA PHE A 66 -10.05 -4.99 10.73
C PHE A 66 -9.29 -3.86 10.01
N GLN A 67 -7.96 -3.79 10.17
CA GLN A 67 -7.10 -2.79 9.54
C GLN A 67 -6.13 -3.41 8.53
N GLN A 68 -6.44 -4.62 8.09
CA GLN A 68 -5.65 -5.42 7.18
C GLN A 68 -6.48 -5.77 5.95
N PHE A 69 -5.91 -5.50 4.79
CA PHE A 69 -6.57 -5.72 3.49
C PHE A 69 -5.73 -6.68 2.67
N ALA A 70 -6.28 -7.86 2.38
CA ALA A 70 -5.73 -8.77 1.39
C ALA A 70 -5.89 -8.15 0.00
N LEU A 71 -4.78 -7.99 -0.71
CA LEU A 71 -4.79 -7.49 -2.06
C LEU A 71 -5.02 -8.64 -3.03
N SER A 72 -5.78 -8.43 -4.10
CA SER A 72 -5.90 -9.42 -5.18
C SER A 72 -5.70 -8.73 -6.52
N GLN A 73 -4.57 -9.02 -7.17
CA GLN A 73 -4.26 -8.45 -8.48
C GLN A 73 -5.16 -9.07 -9.55
N GLN A 74 -5.69 -8.23 -10.41
CA GLN A 74 -6.49 -8.64 -11.54
C GLN A 74 -5.67 -8.61 -12.83
N SER A 75 -6.15 -9.26 -13.88
CA SER A 75 -5.42 -9.41 -15.15
C SER A 75 -5.11 -8.10 -15.88
N ASP A 76 -5.83 -7.01 -15.60
CA ASP A 76 -5.60 -5.68 -16.17
C ASP A 76 -4.72 -4.76 -15.29
N GLY A 77 -4.08 -5.33 -14.27
CA GLY A 77 -3.19 -4.63 -13.35
C GLY A 77 -3.88 -3.83 -12.25
N THR A 78 -5.22 -3.85 -12.17
CA THR A 78 -5.95 -3.31 -11.01
C THR A 78 -5.91 -4.27 -9.82
N TRP A 79 -6.30 -3.77 -8.65
CA TRP A 79 -6.28 -4.49 -7.38
C TRP A 79 -7.63 -4.41 -6.67
N VAL A 80 -8.04 -5.52 -6.08
CA VAL A 80 -9.15 -5.59 -5.13
C VAL A 80 -8.58 -5.58 -3.71
N PHE A 81 -9.20 -4.81 -2.82
CA PHE A 81 -8.83 -4.69 -1.42
C PHE A 81 -9.92 -5.36 -0.58
N GLN A 82 -9.65 -6.58 -0.10
CA GLN A 82 -10.59 -7.31 0.77
C GLN A 82 -10.13 -7.23 2.22
N ASN A 83 -10.98 -6.73 3.11
CA ASN A 83 -10.68 -6.70 4.53
C ASN A 83 -10.58 -8.13 5.10
N VAL A 84 -9.52 -8.40 5.87
CA VAL A 84 -9.22 -9.73 6.40
C VAL A 84 -10.23 -10.18 7.45
N ALA A 85 -10.79 -9.26 8.24
CA ALA A 85 -11.74 -9.60 9.30
C ALA A 85 -13.20 -9.66 8.82
N THR A 86 -13.65 -8.72 7.99
CA THR A 86 -15.06 -8.67 7.55
C THR A 86 -15.32 -9.46 6.27
N GLY A 87 -14.27 -9.74 5.48
CA GLY A 87 -14.37 -10.35 4.16
C GLY A 87 -14.99 -9.45 3.10
N LYS A 88 -15.27 -8.18 3.41
CA LYS A 88 -15.83 -7.20 2.48
C LYS A 88 -14.74 -6.54 1.65
N CYS A 89 -15.12 -6.04 0.49
CA CYS A 89 -14.24 -5.33 -0.42
C CYS A 89 -14.46 -3.83 -0.32
N VAL A 90 -13.39 -3.05 -0.53
CA VAL A 90 -13.51 -1.60 -0.75
C VAL A 90 -14.27 -1.38 -2.06
N ASP A 91 -15.30 -0.55 -2.00
CA ASP A 91 -16.26 -0.26 -3.06
C ASP A 91 -16.39 1.25 -3.21
N ASP A 92 -16.25 1.75 -4.44
CA ASP A 92 -16.53 3.15 -4.80
C ASP A 92 -17.56 3.18 -5.93
N SER A 93 -18.75 2.66 -5.62
CA SER A 93 -19.91 2.73 -6.51
C SER A 93 -20.60 4.09 -6.45
N ASN A 94 -21.79 4.21 -7.02
CA ASN A 94 -22.62 5.41 -6.90
C ASN A 94 -23.07 5.73 -5.45
N TYR A 95 -22.75 4.88 -4.48
CA TYR A 95 -22.93 5.12 -3.05
C TYR A 95 -21.68 5.73 -2.37
N GLY A 96 -20.63 6.01 -3.14
CA GLY A 96 -19.34 6.51 -2.66
C GLY A 96 -18.47 5.44 -2.02
N LEU A 97 -17.30 5.86 -1.55
CA LEU A 97 -16.30 4.99 -0.93
C LEU A 97 -16.83 4.35 0.36
N ARG A 98 -16.86 3.02 0.39
CA ARG A 98 -17.39 2.22 1.50
C ARG A 98 -16.86 0.78 1.48
N ASP A 99 -17.21 0.00 2.49
CA ASP A 99 -17.15 -1.46 2.43
C ASP A 99 -18.43 -2.01 1.77
N PHE A 100 -18.29 -3.03 0.94
CA PHE A 100 -19.42 -3.77 0.39
C PHE A 100 -19.06 -5.24 0.15
N GLY A 101 -20.08 -6.09 -0.05
CA GLY A 101 -19.83 -7.47 -0.45
C GLY A 101 -18.94 -7.53 -1.70
N CYS A 102 -17.95 -8.41 -1.71
CA CYS A 102 -17.06 -8.56 -2.86
C CYS A 102 -17.82 -9.02 -4.10
N GLN A 103 -17.61 -8.34 -5.22
CA GLN A 103 -18.26 -8.63 -6.49
C GLN A 103 -17.54 -9.75 -7.24
N ASP A 104 -18.27 -10.41 -8.14
CA ASP A 104 -17.66 -11.22 -9.20
C ASP A 104 -16.80 -10.30 -10.08
N GLN A 105 -15.49 -10.58 -10.12
CA GLN A 105 -14.50 -9.77 -10.85
C GLN A 105 -14.61 -9.92 -12.38
N SER A 106 -15.45 -10.83 -12.87
CA SER A 106 -15.85 -10.94 -14.28
C SER A 106 -17.17 -10.24 -14.61
N GLY A 107 -17.89 -9.75 -13.59
CA GLY A 107 -19.21 -9.13 -13.72
C GLY A 107 -19.18 -7.63 -14.02
N PRO A 108 -20.34 -7.03 -14.37
CA PRO A 108 -20.43 -5.62 -14.75
C PRO A 108 -20.14 -4.65 -13.60
N TYR A 109 -20.15 -5.12 -12.35
CA TYR A 109 -19.91 -4.30 -11.16
C TYR A 109 -18.48 -4.41 -10.61
N ALA A 110 -17.63 -5.25 -11.22
CA ALA A 110 -16.24 -5.44 -10.79
C ALA A 110 -15.46 -4.11 -10.74
N GLY A 111 -15.72 -3.22 -11.70
CA GLY A 111 -15.03 -1.93 -11.81
C GLY A 111 -15.14 -1.05 -10.56
N PHE A 112 -16.22 -1.17 -9.78
CA PHE A 112 -16.40 -0.37 -8.56
C PHE A 112 -15.50 -0.82 -7.40
N GLN A 113 -14.87 -1.99 -7.49
CA GLN A 113 -14.02 -2.56 -6.44
C GLN A 113 -12.56 -2.76 -6.90
N ARG A 114 -12.18 -2.11 -8.00
CA ARG A 114 -10.86 -2.25 -8.64
C ARG A 114 -10.12 -0.91 -8.60
N PHE A 115 -9.00 -0.89 -7.91
CA PHE A 115 -8.17 0.29 -7.71
C PHE A 115 -6.81 0.14 -8.41
N ARG A 116 -6.17 1.26 -8.76
CA ARG A 116 -4.77 1.28 -9.23
C ARG A 116 -3.90 2.03 -8.24
N PHE A 117 -2.67 1.56 -8.11
CA PHE A 117 -1.57 2.38 -7.65
C PHE A 117 -1.07 3.20 -8.84
N SER A 118 -0.92 4.51 -8.68
CA SER A 118 -0.52 5.45 -9.73
C SER A 118 0.51 6.43 -9.22
#